data_AF-A0A444JXS3-F1
#
_entry.id   AF-A0A444JXS3-F1
#
_cell.length_a   1.000
_cell.length_b   1.000
_cell.length_c   1.000
_cell.angle_alpha   90.00
_cell.angle_beta   90.00
_cell.angle_gamma   90.00
#
_symmetry.space_group_name_H-M   'P 1'
#
loop_
_entity.id
_entity.type
_entity.pdbx_description
1 polymer ?
#
loop_
_entity_poly.entity_id
_entity_poly.type
_entity_poly.pdbx_seq_one_letter_code
_entity_poly.pdbx_strand_id
1 'polypeptide(L)'
;MNIFADFNARIVKAVETLDLKGKDGASPDLSRIAVEPPRDASHGDLATNAAMVLAKPTGQNPRALAEKLVEVLRADADIASADVAGPGFVNLRLKDGFWQAHLAALLGEGRNYGRSKIGGGRKANVE
;
A
#
# COMPACT_ATOMS: atom_id res chain seq x y z
N MET A 1 15.10 -1.27 1.59
CA MET A 1 13.80 -1.58 0.96
C MET A 1 12.70 -1.38 2.00
N ASN A 2 11.64 -0.63 1.72
CA ASN A 2 10.57 -0.35 2.69
C ASN A 2 9.27 -0.95 2.14
N ILE A 3 8.84 -2.07 2.74
CA ILE A 3 7.64 -2.80 2.33
C ILE A 3 6.40 -1.91 2.22
N PHE A 4 6.22 -0.94 3.13
CA PHE A 4 5.07 -0.04 3.09
C PHE A 4 5.12 0.87 1.87
N ALA A 5 6.29 1.38 1.50
CA ALA A 5 6.46 2.20 0.30
C ALA A 5 6.25 1.37 -0.97
N ASP A 6 6.78 0.15 -1.00
CA ASP A 6 6.64 -0.77 -2.15
C ASP A 6 5.16 -1.11 -2.38
N PHE A 7 4.44 -1.51 -1.33
CA PHE A 7 3.02 -1.83 -1.44
C PHE A 7 2.14 -0.60 -1.63
N ASN A 8 2.52 0.58 -1.12
CA ASN A 8 1.81 1.82 -1.44
C ASN A 8 1.84 2.08 -2.95
N ALA A 9 3.02 1.95 -3.58
CA ALA A 9 3.14 2.10 -5.03
C ALA A 9 2.31 1.05 -5.80
N ARG A 10 2.25 -0.20 -5.34
CA ARG A 10 1.40 -1.24 -5.94
C ARG A 10 -0.09 -0.95 -5.80
N ILE A 11 -0.53 -0.47 -4.62
CA ILE A 11 -1.92 -0.12 -4.36
C ILE A 11 -2.34 1.10 -5.18
N VAL A 12 -1.47 2.11 -5.31
CA VAL A 12 -1.71 3.26 -6.21
C VAL A 12 -1.95 2.78 -7.64
N LYS A 13 -1.08 1.89 -8.16
CA LYS A 13 -1.29 1.29 -9.48
C LYS A 13 -2.59 0.50 -9.58
N ALA A 14 -2.93 -0.30 -8.57
CA ALA A 14 -4.18 -1.03 -8.53
C ALA A 14 -5.39 -0.08 -8.59
N VAL A 15 -5.36 1.03 -7.85
CA VAL A 15 -6.40 2.07 -7.90
C VAL A 15 -6.48 2.73 -9.27
N GLU A 16 -5.35 3.01 -9.92
CA GLU A 16 -5.34 3.57 -11.28
C GLU A 16 -6.05 2.65 -12.29
N THR A 17 -5.96 1.32 -12.13
CA THR A 17 -6.68 0.36 -13.00
C THR A 17 -8.20 0.41 -12.82
N LEU A 18 -8.70 0.94 -11.71
CA LEU A 18 -10.15 1.08 -11.46
C LEU A 18 -10.76 2.29 -12.20
N ASP A 19 -9.94 3.12 -12.86
CA ASP A 19 -10.31 4.34 -13.60
C ASP A 19 -11.37 5.19 -12.87
N LEU A 20 -11.14 5.41 -11.57
CA LEU A 20 -12.06 6.16 -10.74
C LEU A 20 -12.14 7.62 -11.22
N LYS A 21 -13.36 8.13 -11.39
CA LYS A 21 -13.61 9.54 -11.67
C LYS A 21 -14.12 10.24 -10.41
N GLY A 22 -13.58 11.42 -10.15
CA GLY A 22 -14.10 12.36 -9.16
C GLY A 22 -15.49 12.85 -9.56
N LYS A 23 -16.22 13.42 -8.60
CA LYS A 23 -17.55 14.02 -8.83
C LYS A 23 -17.55 15.14 -9.88
N ASP A 24 -16.41 15.79 -10.06
CA ASP A 24 -16.12 16.83 -11.04
C ASP A 24 -15.57 16.29 -12.36
N GLY A 25 -15.45 14.96 -12.49
CA GLY A 25 -14.88 14.29 -13.67
C GLY A 25 -13.35 14.24 -13.69
N ALA A 26 -12.66 14.85 -12.71
CA ALA A 26 -11.21 14.80 -12.60
C ALA A 26 -10.70 13.48 -12.00
N SER A 27 -9.42 13.19 -12.18
CA SER A 27 -8.78 12.07 -11.48
C SER A 27 -8.69 12.36 -9.98
N PRO A 28 -9.00 11.40 -9.09
CA PRO A 28 -8.93 11.62 -7.65
C PRO A 28 -7.48 11.79 -7.18
N ASP A 29 -7.29 12.59 -6.14
CA ASP A 29 -6.00 12.74 -5.45
C ASP A 29 -5.62 11.45 -4.71
N LEU A 30 -4.53 10.83 -5.13
CA LEU A 30 -4.02 9.57 -4.57
C LEU A 30 -2.99 9.79 -3.44
N SER A 31 -2.56 11.03 -3.17
CA SER A 31 -1.49 11.35 -2.21
C SER A 31 -1.83 10.98 -0.76
N ARG A 32 -3.12 10.79 -0.46
CA ARG A 32 -3.63 10.42 0.87
C ARG A 32 -3.71 8.91 1.09
N ILE A 33 -3.42 8.10 0.08
CA ILE A 33 -3.35 6.66 0.22
C ILE A 33 -2.16 6.31 1.11
N ALA A 34 -2.44 5.59 2.19
CA ALA A 34 -1.45 5.09 3.13
C ALA A 34 -1.47 3.56 3.17
N VAL A 35 -0.31 3.00 3.46
CA VAL A 35 -0.13 1.58 3.76
C VAL A 35 0.64 1.50 5.07
N GLU A 36 0.06 0.82 6.05
CA GLU A 36 0.54 0.80 7.43
C GLU A 36 0.41 -0.62 8.00
N PRO A 37 1.11 -0.96 9.08
CA PRO A 37 0.83 -2.19 9.81
C PRO A 37 -0.63 -2.20 10.31
N PRO A 38 -1.35 -3.32 10.22
CA PRO A 38 -2.64 -3.45 10.86
C PRO A 38 -2.54 -3.24 12.38
N ARG A 39 -3.59 -2.67 12.99
CA ARG A 39 -3.65 -2.52 14.46
C ARG A 39 -3.61 -3.85 15.21
N ASP A 40 -4.17 -4.89 14.59
CA ASP A 40 -4.19 -6.26 15.10
C ASP A 40 -3.47 -7.14 14.08
N ALA A 41 -2.42 -7.83 14.51
CA ALA A 41 -1.61 -8.68 13.64
C ALA A 41 -2.39 -9.87 13.04
N SER A 42 -3.51 -10.28 13.66
CA SER A 42 -4.39 -11.32 13.10
C SER A 42 -5.02 -10.90 11.76
N HIS A 43 -5.08 -9.60 11.48
CA HIS A 43 -5.60 -9.05 10.24
C HIS A 43 -4.62 -9.14 9.06
N GLY A 44 -3.37 -9.56 9.27
CA GLY A 44 -2.38 -9.70 8.21
C GLY A 44 -1.17 -8.79 8.44
N ASP A 45 -0.47 -8.49 7.35
CA ASP A 45 0.84 -7.84 7.37
C ASP A 45 0.73 -6.34 7.06
N LEU A 46 -0.23 -5.97 6.20
CA LEU A 46 -0.43 -4.61 5.73
C LEU A 46 -1.91 -4.23 5.77
N ALA A 47 -2.19 -2.96 6.02
CA ALA A 47 -3.51 -2.37 5.88
C ALA A 47 -3.43 -1.10 5.04
N THR A 48 -4.45 -0.85 4.20
CA THR A 48 -4.57 0.39 3.45
C THR A 48 -5.92 1.07 3.65
N ASN A 49 -5.88 2.40 3.69
CA ASN A 49 -7.04 3.29 3.78
C ASN A 49 -7.57 3.75 2.41
N ALA A 50 -7.03 3.23 1.30
CA ALA A 50 -7.26 3.75 -0.05
C ALA A 50 -8.75 3.94 -0.38
N ALA A 51 -9.56 2.93 -0.11
CA ALA A 51 -11.00 3.00 -0.34
C ALA A 51 -11.68 4.11 0.48
N MET A 52 -11.28 4.33 1.73
CA MET A 52 -11.86 5.38 2.57
C MET A 52 -11.55 6.78 2.05
N VAL A 53 -10.30 7.02 1.66
CA VAL A 53 -9.87 8.36 1.22
C VAL A 53 -10.38 8.71 -0.18
N LEU A 54 -10.61 7.70 -1.03
CA LEU A 54 -11.10 7.88 -2.41
C LEU A 54 -12.62 7.85 -2.53
N ALA A 55 -13.35 7.24 -1.59
CA ALA A 55 -14.81 7.12 -1.67
C ALA A 55 -15.54 8.47 -1.68
N LYS A 56 -15.15 9.41 -0.79
CA LYS A 56 -15.76 10.74 -0.72
C LYS A 56 -15.58 11.55 -2.03
N PRO A 57 -14.37 11.72 -2.60
CA PRO A 57 -14.18 12.48 -3.83
C PRO A 57 -14.81 11.81 -5.06
N THR A 58 -14.95 10.48 -5.08
CA THR A 58 -15.58 9.73 -6.18
C THR A 58 -17.09 9.52 -5.99
N GLY A 59 -17.64 9.88 -4.83
CA GLY A 59 -19.06 9.68 -4.51
C GLY A 59 -19.49 8.23 -4.33
N GLN A 60 -18.53 7.32 -4.08
CA GLN A 60 -18.80 5.89 -3.93
C GLN A 60 -18.94 5.49 -2.46
N ASN A 61 -19.57 4.34 -2.21
CA ASN A 61 -19.56 3.73 -0.89
C ASN A 61 -18.13 3.19 -0.59
N PRO A 62 -17.50 3.54 0.55
CA PRO A 62 -16.15 3.09 0.86
C PRO A 62 -15.99 1.57 0.92
N ARG A 63 -16.97 0.84 1.42
CA ARG A 63 -16.92 -0.62 1.49
C ARG A 63 -17.00 -1.25 0.09
N ALA A 64 -17.89 -0.75 -0.76
CA ALA A 64 -17.99 -1.22 -2.14
C ALA A 64 -16.72 -0.92 -2.95
N LEU A 65 -16.06 0.23 -2.69
CA LEU A 65 -14.78 0.54 -3.30
C LEU A 65 -13.65 -0.37 -2.78
N ALA A 66 -13.66 -0.70 -1.49
CA ALA A 66 -12.73 -1.64 -0.90
C ALA A 66 -12.87 -3.04 -1.51
N GLU A 67 -14.10 -3.50 -1.76
CA GLU A 67 -14.37 -4.78 -2.43
C GLU A 67 -13.79 -4.81 -3.85
N LYS A 68 -14.01 -3.75 -4.66
CA LYS A 68 -13.38 -3.63 -5.99
C LYS A 68 -11.85 -3.66 -5.92
N LEU A 69 -11.28 -2.94 -4.95
CA LEU A 69 -9.84 -2.90 -4.76
C LEU A 69 -9.28 -4.27 -4.36
N VAL A 70 -9.97 -5.00 -3.48
CA VAL A 70 -9.61 -6.38 -3.09
C VAL A 70 -9.54 -7.30 -4.30
N GLU A 71 -10.51 -7.24 -5.21
CA GLU A 71 -10.50 -8.07 -6.42
C GLU A 71 -9.26 -7.81 -7.29
N VAL A 72 -8.85 -6.55 -7.45
CA VAL A 72 -7.62 -6.22 -8.19
C VAL A 72 -6.37 -6.71 -7.45
N LEU A 73 -6.32 -6.49 -6.13
CA LEU A 73 -5.14 -6.85 -5.32
C LEU A 73 -4.94 -8.38 -5.21
N ARG A 74 -6.00 -9.18 -5.30
CA ARG A 74 -5.90 -10.65 -5.34
C ARG A 74 -5.13 -11.19 -6.53
N ALA A 75 -4.96 -10.39 -7.61
CA ALA A 75 -4.14 -10.76 -8.75
C ALA A 75 -2.63 -10.54 -8.52
N ASP A 76 -2.22 -9.84 -7.46
CA ASP A 76 -0.81 -9.66 -7.13
C ASP A 76 -0.19 -11.00 -6.68
N ALA A 77 0.93 -11.36 -7.30
CA ALA A 77 1.58 -12.65 -7.05
C ALA A 77 2.10 -12.81 -5.61
N ASP A 78 2.39 -11.71 -4.91
CA ASP A 78 2.92 -11.69 -3.55
C ASP A 78 1.83 -11.64 -2.46
N ILE A 79 0.57 -11.39 -2.83
CA ILE A 79 -0.56 -11.29 -1.90
C ILE A 79 -1.21 -12.68 -1.73
N ALA A 80 -1.26 -13.16 -0.49
CA ALA A 80 -1.90 -14.41 -0.11
C ALA A 80 -3.41 -14.23 0.09
N SER A 81 -3.81 -13.15 0.76
CA SER A 81 -5.22 -12.76 0.90
C SER A 81 -5.37 -11.25 0.99
N ALA A 82 -6.53 -10.76 0.57
CA ALA A 82 -6.95 -9.37 0.68
C ALA A 82 -8.40 -9.35 1.14
N ASP A 83 -8.66 -8.64 2.24
CA ASP A 83 -9.93 -8.69 2.97
C ASP A 83 -10.38 -7.29 3.39
N VAL A 84 -11.68 -7.01 3.22
CA VAL A 84 -12.26 -5.72 3.63
C VAL A 84 -12.56 -5.73 5.13
N ALA A 85 -12.08 -4.72 5.84
CA ALA A 85 -12.30 -4.53 7.25
C ALA A 85 -13.06 -3.23 7.57
N GLY A 86 -13.96 -3.34 8.55
CA GLY A 86 -14.71 -2.21 9.10
C GLY A 86 -15.41 -1.37 8.02
N PRO A 87 -15.20 -0.04 8.01
CA PRO A 87 -15.88 0.86 7.08
C PRO A 87 -15.28 0.89 5.67
N GLY A 88 -14.17 0.20 5.39
CA GLY A 88 -13.50 0.25 4.08
C GLY A 88 -11.97 0.24 4.15
N PHE A 89 -11.37 -0.27 5.22
CA PHE A 89 -9.96 -0.65 5.19
C PHE A 89 -9.80 -1.92 4.37
N VAL A 90 -8.65 -2.09 3.72
CA VAL A 90 -8.27 -3.36 3.11
C VAL A 90 -7.04 -3.89 3.82
N ASN A 91 -7.17 -5.06 4.42
CA ASN A 91 -6.07 -5.78 5.05
C ASN A 91 -5.51 -6.80 4.07
N LEU A 92 -4.18 -6.94 4.06
CA LEU A 92 -3.44 -7.82 3.17
C LEU A 92 -2.58 -8.77 4.00
N ARG A 93 -2.61 -10.05 3.63
CA ARG A 93 -1.63 -11.04 4.05
C ARG A 93 -0.73 -11.36 2.87
N LEU A 94 0.57 -11.40 3.09
CA LEU A 94 1.57 -11.69 2.07
C LEU A 94 1.93 -13.17 2.08
N LYS A 95 2.37 -13.67 0.92
CA LYS A 95 2.85 -15.05 0.81
C LYS A 95 4.22 -15.17 1.47
N ASP A 96 4.50 -16.34 2.05
CA ASP A 96 5.82 -16.64 2.65
C ASP A 96 6.97 -16.43 1.66
N GLY A 97 6.74 -16.73 0.37
CA GLY A 97 7.73 -16.53 -0.69
C GLY A 97 8.18 -15.07 -0.84
N PHE A 98 7.28 -14.11 -0.62
CA PHE A 98 7.64 -12.68 -0.59
C PHE A 98 8.65 -12.40 0.52
N TRP A 99 8.37 -12.89 1.73
CA TRP A 99 9.24 -12.68 2.89
C TRP A 99 10.62 -13.34 2.71
N GLN A 100 10.65 -14.55 2.16
CA GLN A 100 11.90 -15.25 1.85
C GLN A 100 12.74 -14.49 0.83
N ALA A 101 12.12 -14.01 -0.26
CA ALA A 101 12.80 -13.20 -1.27
C ALA A 101 13.28 -11.86 -0.70
N HIS A 102 12.46 -11.21 0.13
CA HIS A 102 12.81 -9.95 0.78
C HIS A 102 14.00 -10.11 1.72
N LEU A 103 14.02 -11.17 2.53
CA LEU A 103 15.14 -11.49 3.41
C LEU A 103 16.42 -11.79 2.62
N ALA A 104 16.31 -12.56 1.53
CA ALA A 104 17.45 -12.84 0.66
C ALA A 104 18.05 -11.55 0.05
N ALA A 105 17.20 -10.63 -0.40
CA ALA A 105 17.63 -9.32 -0.91
C ALA A 105 18.34 -8.49 0.17
N LEU A 106 17.80 -8.46 1.39
CA LEU A 106 18.39 -7.78 2.53
C LEU A 106 19.78 -8.34 2.86
N LEU A 107 19.91 -9.66 2.93
CA LEU A 107 21.20 -10.32 3.15
C LEU A 107 22.21 -10.02 2.03
N GLY A 108 21.73 -9.90 0.78
CA GLY A 108 22.54 -9.49 -0.37
C GLY A 108 23.07 -8.06 -0.28
N GLU A 109 22.32 -7.12 0.30
CA GLU A 109 22.79 -5.74 0.56
C GLU A 109 23.90 -5.69 1.63
N GLY A 110 23.93 -6.66 2.55
CA GLY A 110 24.95 -6.80 3.59
C GLY A 110 25.15 -5.52 4.41
N ARG A 111 26.39 -5.03 4.48
CA ARG A 111 26.75 -3.80 5.24
C ARG A 111 26.16 -2.51 4.65
N ASN A 112 25.61 -2.56 3.44
CA ASN A 112 24.97 -1.40 2.82
C ASN A 112 23.50 -1.28 3.20
N TYR A 113 22.90 -2.31 3.79
CA TYR A 113 21.51 -2.27 4.23
C TYR A 113 21.27 -1.11 5.19
N GLY A 114 20.14 -0.41 5.01
CA GLY A 114 19.78 0.77 5.80
C GLY A 114 20.48 2.07 5.39
N ARG A 115 21.48 2.03 4.50
CA ARG A 115 22.05 3.26 3.92
C ARG A 115 21.03 3.91 3.01
N SER A 116 20.74 5.19 3.28
CA SER A 116 19.80 5.96 2.49
C SER A 116 20.52 7.00 1.63
N LYS A 117 20.01 7.24 0.43
CA LYS A 117 20.39 8.40 -0.39
C LYS A 117 19.52 9.62 -0.08
N ILE A 118 18.59 9.51 0.88
CA ILE A 118 17.81 10.65 1.39
C ILE A 118 18.80 11.70 1.90
N GLY A 119 18.66 12.92 1.39
CA GLY A 119 19.62 13.99 1.65
C GLY A 119 20.38 14.40 0.40
N GLY A 120 20.75 13.47 -0.49
CA GLY A 120 21.28 13.79 -1.82
C GLY A 120 22.36 14.89 -1.85
N GLY A 121 23.33 14.85 -0.91
CA GLY A 121 24.39 15.86 -0.80
C GLY A 121 24.02 17.13 -0.01
N ARG A 122 22.81 17.21 0.54
CA ARG A 122 22.41 18.28 1.48
C ARG A 122 23.13 18.10 2.81
N LYS A 123 23.70 19.19 3.34
CA LYS A 123 24.30 19.24 4.67
C LYS A 123 23.18 19.38 5.73
N ALA A 124 23.34 18.72 6.87
CA ALA A 124 22.50 18.90 8.04
C ALA A 124 23.35 19.51 9.17
N ASN A 125 22.82 20.52 9.86
CA ASN A 125 23.40 21.01 11.11
C ASN A 125 22.91 20.11 12.26
N VAL A 126 23.81 19.75 13.17
CA VAL A 126 23.48 18.94 14.36
C VAL A 126 24.03 19.68 15.56
N GLU A 127 23.14 20.10 16.45
CA GLU A 127 23.44 20.81 17.70
C GLU A 127 23.09 19.93 18.91
#